data_AF-A0A8C8B7I6-F1
#
_entry.id   AF-A0A8C8B7I6-F1
#
_cell.length_a   1.000
_cell.length_b   1.000
_cell.length_c   1.000
_cell.angle_alpha   90.00
_cell.angle_beta   90.00
_cell.angle_gamma   90.00
#
_symmetry.space_group_name_H-M   'P 1'
#
loop_
_entity.id
_entity.type
_entity.pdbx_description
1 polymer ?
#
loop_
_entity_poly.entity_id
_entity_poly.type
_entity_poly.pdbx_seq_one_letter_code
_entity_poly.pdbx_strand_id
1 'polypeptide(L)'
;MLFLSQIINFYMNLLMERSKEKGLPAVHAFNTFFFTKLKTAGYQAVKRWTKKVDIFSVDLLLVPIHLGVHWCLAVSAFVPHSRALLQQVVP
;
A
#
# COMPACT_ATOMS: atom_id res chain seq x y z
N MET A 1 -4.86 -1.03 21.01
CA MET A 1 -4.64 -0.30 19.73
C MET A 1 -3.31 -0.68 19.05
N LEU A 2 -2.18 -0.73 19.76
CA LEU A 2 -0.87 -1.03 19.14
C LEU A 2 -0.66 -2.50 18.74
N PHE A 3 -1.19 -3.47 19.50
CA PHE A 3 -0.98 -4.90 19.22
C PHE A 3 -1.60 -5.35 17.88
N LEU A 4 -2.86 -5.01 17.61
CA LEU A 4 -3.51 -5.34 16.32
C LEU A 4 -2.78 -4.72 15.13
N SER A 5 -2.25 -3.51 15.30
CA SER A 5 -1.47 -2.84 14.25
C SER A 5 -0.21 -3.62 13.90
N GLN A 6 0.47 -4.23 14.89
CA GLN A 6 1.64 -5.07 14.67
C GLN A 6 1.28 -6.37 13.93
N ILE A 7 0.19 -7.04 14.30
CA ILE A 7 -0.28 -8.26 13.62
C ILE A 7 -0.61 -7.96 12.16
N ILE A 8 -1.35 -6.87 11.90
CA ILE A 8 -1.71 -6.48 10.53
C ILE A 8 -0.46 -6.17 9.71
N ASN A 9 0.46 -5.35 10.25
CA ASN A 9 1.72 -5.05 9.56
C ASN A 9 2.53 -6.31 9.25
N PHE A 10 2.60 -7.26 10.19
CA PHE A 10 3.29 -8.53 10.00
C PHE A 10 2.64 -9.36 8.88
N TYR A 11 1.31 -9.50 8.91
CA TYR A 11 0.59 -10.24 7.87
C TYR A 11 0.72 -9.59 6.50
N MET A 12 0.68 -8.26 6.41
CA MET A 12 0.92 -7.52 5.16
C MET A 12 2.32 -7.79 4.60
N ASN A 13 3.34 -7.91 5.46
CA ASN A 13 4.68 -8.30 5.04
C ASN A 13 4.72 -9.74 4.51
N LEU A 14 3.99 -10.67 5.13
CA LEU A 14 3.88 -12.05 4.61
C LEU A 14 3.23 -12.09 3.23
N LEU A 15 2.21 -11.26 2.98
CA LEU A 15 1.59 -11.15 1.65
C LEU A 15 2.58 -10.60 0.61
N MET A 16 3.37 -9.59 0.98
CA MET A 16 4.43 -9.06 0.10
C MET A 16 5.50 -10.13 -0.17
N GLU A 17 5.91 -10.92 0.82
CA GLU A 17 6.88 -12.00 0.61
C GLU A 17 6.33 -13.08 -0.32
N ARG A 18 5.10 -13.54 -0.08
CA ARG A 18 4.41 -14.51 -0.94
C ARG A 18 4.29 -14.00 -2.38
N SER A 19 4.03 -12.71 -2.59
CA SER A 19 3.88 -12.12 -3.93
C SER A 19 5.12 -12.23 -4.82
N LYS A 20 6.29 -12.57 -4.25
CA LYS A 20 7.52 -12.82 -5.01
C LYS A 20 7.53 -14.19 -5.71
N GLU A 21 6.61 -15.10 -5.36
CA GLU A 21 6.48 -16.38 -6.04
C GLU A 21 6.04 -16.19 -7.51
N LYS A 22 6.56 -17.05 -8.40
CA LYS A 22 6.25 -16.95 -9.83
C LYS A 22 4.76 -17.19 -10.09
N GLY A 23 4.16 -16.33 -10.91
CA GLY A 23 2.76 -16.43 -11.32
C GLY A 23 1.77 -15.76 -10.36
N LEU A 24 2.24 -15.10 -9.30
CA LEU A 24 1.40 -14.26 -8.45
C LEU A 24 1.52 -12.78 -8.83
N PRO A 25 0.47 -11.97 -8.58
CA PRO A 25 0.53 -10.52 -8.77
C PRO A 25 1.56 -9.90 -7.84
N ALA A 26 2.34 -8.92 -8.32
CA ALA A 26 3.25 -8.17 -7.49
C ALA A 26 2.46 -7.30 -6.48
N VAL A 27 2.77 -7.42 -5.19
CA VAL A 27 2.06 -6.69 -4.13
C VAL A 27 2.99 -5.74 -3.39
N HIS A 28 2.53 -4.51 -3.17
CA HIS A 28 3.10 -3.63 -2.15
C HIS A 28 2.04 -3.30 -1.11
N ALA A 29 2.41 -3.37 0.17
CA ALA A 29 1.54 -3.01 1.27
C ALA A 29 2.17 -1.90 2.10
N PHE A 30 1.40 -0.86 2.40
CA PHE A 30 1.79 0.14 3.37
C PHE A 30 1.55 -0.35 4.79
N ASN A 31 2.27 0.23 5.75
CA ASN A 31 1.97 0.00 7.15
C ASN A 31 0.68 0.72 7.58
N THR A 32 0.12 0.28 8.71
CA THR A 32 -1.11 0.79 9.32
C THR A 32 -1.08 2.28 9.69
N PHE A 33 0.08 2.94 9.68
CA PHE A 33 0.22 4.36 9.98
C PHE A 33 0.19 5.26 8.74
N PHE A 34 0.40 4.69 7.54
CA PHE A 34 0.50 5.46 6.30
C PHE A 34 -0.75 6.30 6.06
N PHE A 35 -1.94 5.69 6.07
CA PHE A 35 -3.19 6.40 5.82
C PHE A 35 -3.46 7.49 6.85
N THR A 36 -3.25 7.20 8.14
CA THR A 36 -3.43 8.18 9.21
C THR A 36 -2.48 9.38 9.02
N LYS A 37 -1.22 9.14 8.65
CA LYS A 37 -0.25 10.21 8.41
C LYS A 37 -0.60 11.02 7.16
N LEU A 38 -1.02 10.37 6.09
CA LEU A 38 -1.49 11.02 4.87
C LEU A 38 -2.72 11.91 5.13
N LYS A 39 -3.72 11.38 5.84
CA LYS A 39 -4.95 12.12 6.18
C LYS A 39 -4.68 13.35 7.06
N THR A 40 -3.77 13.23 8.03
CA THR A 40 -3.53 14.29 9.03
C THR A 40 -2.49 15.31 8.60
N ALA A 41 -1.48 14.91 7.83
CA ALA A 41 -0.34 15.76 7.46
C ALA A 41 -0.14 15.94 5.94
N GLY A 42 -1.04 15.37 5.13
CA GLY A 42 -1.02 15.50 3.67
C GLY A 42 0.09 14.70 2.98
N TYR A 43 0.11 14.80 1.64
CA TYR A 43 1.04 14.06 0.78
C TYR A 43 2.52 14.35 1.10
N GLN A 44 2.87 15.61 1.39
CA GLN A 44 4.25 16.00 1.65
C GLN A 44 4.88 15.24 2.83
N ALA A 45 4.08 14.84 3.82
CA ALA A 45 4.54 14.08 4.98
C ALA A 45 4.85 12.60 4.66
N VAL A 46 4.25 12.05 3.61
CA VAL A 46 4.39 10.64 3.23
C VAL A 46 5.15 10.42 1.92
N LYS A 47 5.47 11.47 1.15
CA LYS A 47 6.17 11.36 -0.15
C LYS A 47 7.47 10.54 -0.10
N ARG A 48 8.17 10.54 1.04
CA ARG A 48 9.42 9.79 1.22
C ARG A 48 9.21 8.30 1.55
N TRP A 49 7.99 7.89 1.85
CA TRP A 49 7.67 6.51 2.24
C TRP A 49 7.74 5.55 1.05
N THR A 50 7.59 6.08 -0.17
CA THR A 50 7.77 5.34 -1.43
C THR A 50 9.14 5.59 -2.06
N LYS A 51 10.10 6.23 -1.36
CA LYS A 51 11.40 6.62 -1.96
C LYS A 51 12.20 5.43 -2.51
N LYS A 52 12.03 4.24 -1.94
CA LYS A 52 12.77 3.02 -2.30
C LYS A 52 11.92 2.01 -3.09
N VAL A 53 10.68 2.36 -3.43
CA VAL A 53 9.72 1.45 -4.04
C VAL A 53 8.94 2.18 -5.12
N ASP A 54 9.00 1.67 -6.35
CA ASP A 54 8.10 2.11 -7.41
C ASP A 54 6.73 1.45 -7.24
N ILE A 55 5.79 2.18 -6.65
CA ILE A 55 4.43 1.69 -6.38
C ILE A 55 3.57 1.53 -7.63
N PHE A 56 3.98 2.04 -8.80
CA PHE A 56 3.23 1.85 -10.05
C PHE A 56 3.67 0.61 -10.82
N SER A 57 4.82 0.05 -10.46
CA SER A 57 5.33 -1.21 -11.01
C SER A 57 4.63 -2.46 -10.46
N VAL A 58 3.92 -2.33 -9.33
CA VAL A 58 3.18 -3.45 -8.72
C VAL A 58 1.81 -3.62 -9.35
N ASP A 59 1.18 -4.77 -9.11
CA ASP A 59 -0.17 -5.06 -9.60
C ASP A 59 -1.22 -4.70 -8.55
N LEU A 60 -0.90 -4.87 -7.26
CA LEU A 60 -1.78 -4.55 -6.15
C LEU A 60 -1.06 -3.69 -5.10
N LEU A 61 -1.71 -2.59 -4.73
CA LEU A 61 -1.28 -1.71 -3.65
C LEU A 61 -2.29 -1.82 -2.49
N LEU A 62 -1.83 -2.32 -1.35
CA LEU A 62 -2.64 -2.54 -0.16
C LEU A 62 -2.40 -1.44 0.88
N VAL A 63 -3.48 -0.84 1.36
CA VAL A 63 -3.44 0.21 2.39
C VAL A 63 -4.37 -0.16 3.54
N PRO A 64 -3.84 -0.69 4.66
CA PRO A 64 -4.62 -0.89 5.88
C PRO A 64 -5.05 0.46 6.47
N ILE A 65 -6.32 0.57 6.85
CA ILE A 65 -6.93 1.79 7.36
C ILE A 65 -7.50 1.52 8.77
N HIS A 66 -7.03 2.29 9.74
CA HIS A 66 -7.57 2.30 11.09
C HIS A 66 -8.60 3.42 11.27
N LEU A 67 -9.84 3.07 11.57
CA LEU A 67 -10.96 4.00 11.81
C LEU A 67 -11.36 4.03 13.30
N GLY A 68 -10.39 3.98 14.20
CA GLY A 68 -10.61 4.08 15.65
C GLY A 68 -10.95 2.74 16.32
N VAL A 69 -12.09 2.15 15.95
CA VAL A 69 -12.55 0.84 16.48
C VAL A 69 -12.69 -0.23 15.39
N HIS A 70 -12.55 0.16 14.12
CA HIS A 70 -12.71 -0.72 12.96
C HIS A 70 -11.48 -0.69 12.05
N TRP A 71 -11.20 -1.81 11.40
CA TRP A 71 -10.13 -1.96 10.42
C TRP A 71 -10.71 -2.17 9.02
N CYS A 72 -10.25 -1.37 8.07
CA CYS A 72 -10.56 -1.52 6.65
C CYS A 72 -9.28 -1.77 5.86
N LEU A 73 -9.43 -2.26 4.63
CA LEU A 73 -8.35 -2.37 3.67
C LEU A 73 -8.77 -1.67 2.37
N ALA A 74 -8.00 -0.67 1.96
CA ALA A 74 -8.12 -0.11 0.61
C ALA A 74 -7.15 -0.85 -0.32
N VAL A 75 -7.62 -1.16 -1.53
CA VAL A 75 -6.87 -1.88 -2.55
C VAL A 75 -6.91 -1.07 -3.84
N SER A 76 -5.73 -0.76 -4.39
CA SER A 76 -5.60 -0.22 -5.75
C SER A 76 -5.01 -1.30 -6.63
N ALA A 77 -5.75 -1.69 -7.67
CA ALA A 77 -5.32 -2.69 -8.65
C ALA A 77 -4.88 -1.98 -9.94
N PHE A 78 -3.61 -2.13 -10.29
CA PHE A 78 -3.03 -1.58 -11.51
C PHE A 78 -3.17 -2.59 -12.64
N VAL A 79 -4.35 -2.64 -13.25
CA VAL A 79 -4.62 -3.49 -14.41
C VAL A 79 -3.86 -2.96 -15.64
N PRO A 80 -3.38 -3.83 -16.56
CA PRO A 80 -2.51 -3.42 -17.68
C PRO A 80 -3.07 -2.27 -18.53
N HIS A 81 -4.40 -2.21 -18.74
CA HIS A 81 -5.05 -1.14 -19.48
C HIS A 81 -4.99 0.24 -18.76
N SER A 82 -4.98 0.23 -17.42
CA SER A 82 -4.91 1.45 -16.60
C SER A 82 -3.48 1.93 -16.34
N ARG A 83 -2.47 1.06 -16.44
CA ARG A 83 -1.06 1.39 -16.19
C ARG A 83 -0.52 2.40 -17.20
N ALA A 84 -0.91 2.28 -18.47
CA ALA A 84 -0.53 3.22 -19.53
C ALA A 84 -1.08 4.64 -19.30
N LEU A 85 -2.28 4.76 -18.70
CA LEU A 85 -2.91 6.06 -18.42
C LEU A 85 -2.30 6.73 -17.19
N LEU A 86 -1.99 5.96 -16.14
CA LEU A 86 -1.43 6.51 -14.90
C LEU A 86 -0.01 7.06 -15.09
N GLN A 87 0.80 6.43 -15.95
CA GLN A 87 2.14 6.92 -16.30
C GLN A 87 2.13 8.20 -17.14
N GLN A 88 0.99 8.58 -17.73
CA GLN A 88 0.84 9.83 -18.48
C GLN A 88 0.37 11.00 -17.61
N VAL A 89 -0.29 10.73 -16.48
CA VAL A 89 -0.96 11.73 -15.65
C VAL A 89 -0.14 12.09 -14.39
N VAL A 90 0.71 11.18 -13.91
CA VAL A 90 1.56 11.43 -12.74
C VAL A 90 2.96 11.87 -13.23
N PRO A 91 3.42 13.09 -12.89
CA PRO A 91 4.73 13.61 -13.30
C PRO A 91 5.91 12.90 -12.62
#